data_AF-A0A6V7JM75-F1
#
_entry.id   AF-A0A6V7JM75-F1
#
_cell.length_a   1.000
_cell.length_b   1.000
_cell.length_c   1.000
_cell.angle_alpha   90.00
_cell.angle_beta   90.00
_cell.angle_gamma   90.00
#
_symmetry.space_group_name_H-M   'P 1'
#
loop_
_entity.id
_entity.type
_entity.pdbx_description
1 polymer ?
#
loop_
_entity_poly.entity_id
_entity_poly.type
_entity_poly.pdbx_seq_one_letter_code
_entity_poly.pdbx_strand_id
1 'polypeptide(L)'
;CATINKLKKRDNKNHDHWLDYARSNYDKDFIADVKEYLRITKLFLPLPVFWTLLDIQGSRWTFQATRMNGELGSFIIKPDQMLTFNLIMIMGCIPFFEKCLYPVLHRIRAFREPLIKVATGSIFIVLAFVFSAILEIKLE
;
A
#
# COMPACT_ATOMS: atom_id res chain seq x y z
N CYS A 1 -32.95 1.29 3.41
CA CYS A 1 -31.60 1.12 2.82
C CYS A 1 -31.69 0.47 1.44
N ALA A 2 -31.03 1.03 0.43
CA ALA A 2 -31.09 0.63 -0.98
C ALA A 2 -30.88 -0.88 -1.23
N THR A 3 -29.99 -1.50 -0.46
CA THR A 3 -29.70 -2.95 -0.50
C THR A 3 -30.91 -3.80 -0.12
N ILE A 4 -31.68 -3.36 0.88
CA ILE A 4 -32.90 -4.04 1.35
C ILE A 4 -34.00 -3.91 0.28
N ASN A 5 -34.14 -2.74 -0.36
CA ASN A 5 -35.12 -2.53 -1.42
C ASN A 5 -34.80 -3.32 -2.71
N LYS A 6 -33.51 -3.48 -3.05
CA LYS A 6 -33.07 -4.34 -4.16
C LYS A 6 -33.37 -5.81 -3.89
N LEU A 7 -33.11 -6.29 -2.67
CA LEU A 7 -33.45 -7.66 -2.25
C LEU A 7 -34.96 -7.90 -2.17
N LYS A 8 -35.74 -6.86 -1.85
CA LYS A 8 -37.22 -6.94 -1.72
C LYS A 8 -37.99 -6.78 -3.04
N LYS A 9 -37.30 -6.63 -4.18
CA LYS A 9 -37.87 -6.64 -5.56
C LYS A 9 -39.18 -5.84 -5.70
N ARG A 10 -39.25 -4.66 -5.10
CA ARG A 10 -40.47 -3.83 -5.03
C ARG A 10 -40.68 -2.90 -6.24
N ASP A 11 -39.72 -2.82 -7.16
CA ASP A 11 -39.88 -2.06 -8.40
C ASP A 11 -39.30 -2.85 -9.59
N ASN A 12 -40.16 -3.15 -10.57
CA ASN A 12 -39.92 -3.99 -11.75
C ASN A 12 -39.30 -3.17 -12.89
N LYS A 13 -38.35 -2.30 -12.56
CA LYS A 13 -37.58 -1.51 -13.54
C LYS A 13 -36.11 -1.90 -13.39
N ASN A 14 -35.52 -2.35 -14.50
CA ASN A 14 -34.09 -2.62 -14.59
C ASN A 14 -33.34 -1.29 -14.40
N HIS A 15 -32.81 -1.08 -13.21
CA HIS A 15 -31.87 0.01 -12.95
C HIS A 15 -30.44 -0.54 -13.08
N ASP A 16 -29.60 0.13 -13.87
CA ASP A 16 -28.21 -0.31 -14.16
C ASP A 16 -27.33 -0.34 -12.90
N HIS A 17 -27.64 0.47 -11.87
CA HIS A 17 -26.87 0.51 -10.63
C HIS A 17 -27.75 0.28 -9.39
N TRP A 18 -27.27 -0.54 -8.46
CA TRP A 18 -28.00 -0.93 -7.24
C TRP A 18 -28.39 0.24 -6.31
N LEU A 19 -27.69 1.37 -6.43
CA LEU A 19 -27.98 2.59 -5.66
C LEU A 19 -29.21 3.35 -6.20
N ASP A 20 -29.64 3.10 -7.44
CA ASP A 20 -30.78 3.79 -8.05
C ASP A 20 -32.12 3.36 -7.42
N TYR A 21 -32.14 2.22 -6.72
CA TYR A 21 -33.26 1.78 -5.86
C TYR A 21 -33.45 2.65 -4.60
N ALA A 22 -32.51 3.56 -4.30
CA ALA A 22 -32.61 4.52 -3.19
C ALA A 22 -33.39 5.79 -3.56
N ARG A 23 -33.71 6.00 -4.84
CA ARG A 23 -34.30 7.24 -5.39
C ARG A 23 -35.65 7.62 -4.79
N SER A 24 -36.34 6.69 -4.13
CA SER A 24 -37.61 6.97 -3.46
C SER A 24 -37.45 7.79 -2.16
N ASN A 25 -36.26 7.81 -1.56
CA ASN A 25 -36.01 8.47 -0.27
C ASN A 25 -34.89 9.53 -0.33
N TYR A 26 -34.16 9.63 -1.44
CA TYR A 26 -32.98 10.49 -1.57
C TYR A 26 -32.94 11.16 -2.94
N ASP A 27 -32.34 12.36 -2.98
CA ASP A 27 -32.19 13.15 -4.19
C ASP A 27 -31.21 12.51 -5.20
N LYS A 28 -31.39 12.83 -6.49
CA LYS A 28 -30.60 12.29 -7.59
C LYS A 28 -29.13 12.66 -7.50
N ASP A 29 -28.86 13.91 -7.11
CA ASP A 29 -27.50 14.44 -6.99
C ASP A 29 -26.75 13.72 -5.85
N PHE A 30 -27.41 13.50 -4.71
CA PHE A 30 -26.85 12.73 -3.60
C PHE A 30 -26.51 11.27 -3.99
N ILE A 31 -27.36 10.62 -4.80
CA ILE A 31 -27.09 9.25 -5.29
C ILE A 31 -25.89 9.23 -6.25
N ALA A 32 -25.71 10.28 -7.05
CA ALA A 32 -24.55 10.42 -7.93
C ALA A 32 -23.26 10.62 -7.12
N ASP A 33 -23.29 11.48 -6.09
CA ASP A 33 -22.15 11.73 -5.20
C ASP A 33 -21.72 10.46 -4.46
N VAL A 34 -22.68 9.68 -3.94
CA VAL A 34 -22.37 8.41 -3.26
C VAL A 34 -21.79 7.38 -4.24
N LYS A 35 -22.23 7.38 -5.51
CA LYS A 35 -21.66 6.51 -6.55
C LYS A 35 -20.21 6.88 -6.86
N GLU A 36 -19.91 8.17 -6.92
CA GLU A 36 -18.54 8.67 -7.11
C GLU A 36 -17.66 8.38 -5.89
N TYR A 37 -18.16 8.62 -4.68
CA TYR A 37 -17.46 8.30 -3.44
C TYR A 37 -17.10 6.82 -3.37
N LEU A 38 -18.04 5.91 -3.67
CA LEU A 38 -17.76 4.47 -3.71
C LEU A 38 -16.69 4.08 -4.75
N ARG A 39 -16.58 4.81 -5.86
CA ARG A 39 -15.52 4.61 -6.85
C ARG A 39 -14.16 5.04 -6.31
N ILE A 40 -14.12 6.18 -5.63
CA ILE A 40 -12.92 6.70 -4.98
C ILE A 40 -12.48 5.76 -3.84
N THR A 41 -13.40 5.32 -2.97
CA THR A 41 -13.09 4.37 -1.89
C THR A 41 -12.46 3.09 -2.41
N LYS A 42 -12.94 2.55 -3.55
CA LYS A 42 -12.33 1.38 -4.19
C LYS A 42 -10.91 1.66 -4.70
N LEU A 43 -10.65 2.84 -5.23
CA LEU A 43 -9.31 3.26 -5.64
C LEU A 43 -8.34 3.37 -4.45
N PHE A 44 -8.84 3.80 -3.28
CA PHE A 44 -8.08 3.91 -2.04
C PHE A 44 -7.95 2.59 -1.26
N LEU A 45 -8.63 1.52 -1.66
CA LEU A 45 -8.58 0.22 -0.99
C LEU A 45 -7.16 -0.38 -0.82
N PRO A 46 -6.21 -0.20 -1.76
CA PRO A 46 -4.84 -0.67 -1.59
C PRO A 46 -4.04 0.13 -0.54
N LEU A 47 -4.48 1.34 -0.19
CA LEU A 47 -3.73 2.24 0.70
C LEU A 47 -3.62 1.67 2.13
N PRO A 48 -4.70 1.22 2.81
CA PRO A 48 -4.58 0.54 4.10
C PRO A 48 -3.71 -0.71 4.05
N VAL A 49 -3.77 -1.49 2.96
CA VAL A 49 -2.95 -2.70 2.79
C VAL A 49 -1.46 -2.35 2.69
N PHE A 50 -1.13 -1.25 2.01
CA PHE A 50 0.24 -0.77 1.94
C PHE A 50 0.78 -0.36 3.32
N TRP A 51 -0.01 0.39 4.10
CA TRP A 51 0.38 0.80 5.45
C TRP A 51 0.54 -0.39 6.40
N THR A 52 -0.39 -1.35 6.39
CA THR A 52 -0.30 -2.53 7.25
C THR A 52 0.93 -3.38 6.93
N LEU A 53 1.31 -3.47 5.65
CA LEU A 53 2.50 -4.21 5.23
C LEU A 53 3.79 -3.57 5.78
N LEU A 54 3.87 -2.24 5.79
CA LEU A 54 5.00 -1.51 6.37
C LEU A 54 5.12 -1.74 7.87
N ASP A 55 3.99 -1.74 8.58
CA ASP A 55 3.96 -2.01 10.03
C ASP A 55 4.37 -3.46 10.34
N ILE A 56 3.97 -4.43 9.49
CA ILE A 56 4.38 -5.84 9.61
C ILE A 56 5.89 -5.98 9.38
N GLN A 57 6.44 -5.30 8.37
CA GLN A 57 7.87 -5.33 8.06
C GLN A 57 8.71 -4.87 9.26
N GLY A 58 8.34 -3.76 9.89
CA GLY A 58 9.06 -3.21 11.04
C GLY A 58 9.14 -4.18 12.22
N SER A 59 8.04 -4.84 12.56
CA SER A 59 8.00 -5.81 13.67
C SER A 59 8.77 -7.10 13.37
N ARG A 60 8.60 -7.68 12.18
CA ARG A 60 9.22 -8.96 11.81
C ARG A 60 10.72 -8.87 11.66
N TRP A 61 11.23 -7.78 11.07
CA TRP A 61 12.67 -7.59 10.92
C TRP A 61 13.36 -7.28 12.24
N THR A 62 12.68 -6.57 13.14
CA THR A 62 13.18 -6.38 14.51
C THR A 62 13.28 -7.72 15.24
N PHE A 63 12.27 -8.59 15.12
CA PHE A 63 12.31 -9.93 15.69
C PHE A 63 13.42 -10.80 15.08
N GLN A 64 13.56 -10.81 13.75
CA GLN A 64 14.66 -11.49 13.07
C GLN A 64 16.03 -10.99 13.57
N ALA A 65 16.19 -9.67 13.75
CA ALA A 65 17.42 -9.08 14.28
C ALA A 65 17.75 -9.52 15.71
N THR A 66 16.76 -9.87 16.56
CA THR A 66 17.03 -10.44 17.91
C THR A 66 17.75 -11.78 17.86
N ARG A 67 17.60 -12.53 16.76
CA ARG A 67 18.24 -13.84 16.54
C ARG A 67 19.56 -13.73 15.80
N MET A 68 19.94 -12.53 15.35
CA MET A 68 21.18 -12.27 14.61
C MET A 68 22.25 -11.72 15.55
N ASN A 69 23.53 -11.97 15.21
CA ASN A 69 24.63 -11.32 15.90
C ASN A 69 24.63 -9.82 15.55
N GLY A 70 24.24 -8.98 16.51
CA GLY A 70 24.22 -7.52 16.39
C GLY A 70 25.58 -6.85 16.61
N GLU A 71 26.67 -7.62 16.68
CA GLU A 71 28.01 -7.08 16.92
C GLU A 71 28.59 -6.46 15.63
N LEU A 72 28.61 -5.14 15.58
CA LEU A 72 29.28 -4.37 14.54
C LEU A 72 30.66 -3.92 15.05
N GLY A 73 31.57 -4.88 15.19
CA GLY A 73 32.92 -4.63 15.73
C GLY A 73 32.88 -4.24 17.21
N SER A 74 33.04 -2.95 17.51
CA SER A 74 33.03 -2.41 18.89
C SER A 74 31.64 -1.96 19.37
N PHE A 75 30.64 -1.92 18.49
CA PHE A 75 29.27 -1.49 18.81
C PHE A 75 28.29 -2.64 18.71
N ILE A 76 27.46 -2.83 19.74
CA ILE A 76 26.35 -3.80 19.72
C ILE A 76 25.09 -3.05 19.29
N ILE A 77 24.59 -3.36 18.09
CA ILE A 77 23.33 -2.83 17.59
C ILE A 77 22.20 -3.54 18.33
N LYS A 78 21.38 -2.76 19.04
CA LYS A 78 20.19 -3.31 19.69
C LYS A 78 19.10 -3.56 18.64
N PRO A 79 18.33 -4.65 18.76
CA PRO A 79 17.25 -4.95 17.82
C PRO A 79 16.26 -3.79 17.64
N ASP A 80 15.92 -3.07 18.70
CA ASP A 80 15.01 -1.91 18.66
C ASP A 80 15.54 -0.75 17.79
N GLN A 81 16.85 -0.68 17.52
CA GLN A 81 17.46 0.33 16.66
C GLN A 81 17.22 0.06 15.17
N MET A 82 16.67 -1.11 14.80
CA MET A 82 16.31 -1.43 13.41
C MET A 82 15.29 -0.45 12.81
N LEU A 83 14.39 0.11 13.61
CA LEU A 83 13.44 1.13 13.15
C LEU A 83 14.16 2.43 12.72
N THR A 84 15.25 2.79 13.41
CA THR A 84 16.05 3.98 13.07
C THR A 84 16.67 3.86 11.68
N PHE A 85 17.09 2.65 11.28
CA PHE A 85 17.61 2.41 9.94
C PHE A 85 16.54 2.63 8.87
N ASN A 86 15.28 2.28 9.11
CA ASN A 86 14.19 2.56 8.18
C ASN A 86 14.05 4.08 7.93
N LEU A 87 14.07 4.88 9.00
CA LEU A 87 13.99 6.34 8.91
C LEU A 87 15.18 6.95 8.16
N ILE A 88 16.41 6.50 8.46
CA ILE A 88 17.63 6.95 7.77
C ILE A 88 17.56 6.59 6.28
N MET A 89 17.12 5.37 5.95
CA MET A 89 16.97 4.92 4.57
C MET A 89 15.95 5.75 3.81
N ILE A 90 14.79 6.07 4.40
CA ILE A 90 13.80 6.94 3.76
C ILE A 90 14.38 8.33 3.53
N MET A 91 15.04 8.91 4.53
CA MET A 91 15.63 10.25 4.45
C MET A 91 16.72 10.35 3.38
N GLY A 92 17.49 9.29 3.15
CA GLY A 92 18.48 9.22 2.07
C GLY A 92 17.90 8.84 0.71
N CYS A 93 16.94 7.93 0.69
CA CYS A 93 16.30 7.46 -0.54
C CYS A 93 15.50 8.58 -1.19
N ILE A 94 14.63 9.29 -0.47
CA ILE A 94 13.80 10.36 -1.06
C ILE A 94 14.62 11.33 -1.96
N PRO A 95 15.68 12.00 -1.46
CA PRO A 95 16.46 12.92 -2.28
C PRO A 95 17.23 12.21 -3.39
N PHE A 96 17.65 10.96 -3.18
CA PHE A 96 18.29 10.15 -4.22
C PHE A 96 17.33 9.82 -5.37
N PHE A 97 16.12 9.36 -5.06
CA PHE A 97 15.08 9.09 -6.04
C PHE A 97 14.67 10.37 -6.78
N GLU A 98 14.59 11.51 -6.07
CA GLU A 98 14.22 12.79 -6.66
C GLU A 98 15.29 13.38 -7.58
N LYS A 99 16.55 13.41 -7.14
CA LYS A 99 17.63 14.09 -7.86
C LYS A 99 18.40 13.19 -8.81
N CYS A 100 18.46 11.89 -8.55
CA CYS A 100 19.20 10.95 -9.39
C CYS A 100 18.27 10.06 -10.21
N LEU A 101 17.30 9.39 -9.58
CA LEU A 101 16.52 8.38 -10.28
C LEU A 101 15.49 8.99 -11.24
N TYR A 102 14.69 9.97 -10.80
CA TYR A 102 13.67 10.58 -11.66
C TYR A 102 14.20 11.28 -12.92
N PRO A 103 15.33 12.02 -12.93
CA PRO A 103 15.85 12.57 -14.18
C PRO A 103 16.31 11.48 -15.16
N VAL A 104 16.86 10.36 -14.65
CA VAL A 104 17.23 9.20 -15.48
C VAL A 104 15.99 8.49 -16.03
N LEU A 105 14.98 8.26 -15.19
CA LEU A 105 13.71 7.67 -15.59
C LEU A 105 12.92 8.57 -16.54
N HIS A 106 13.04 9.89 -16.43
CA HIS A 106 12.39 10.84 -17.34
C HIS A 106 12.90 10.72 -18.78
N ARG A 107 14.13 10.24 -18.98
CA ARG A 107 14.67 9.90 -20.30
C ARG A 107 13.98 8.67 -20.91
N ILE A 108 13.34 7.83 -20.09
CA ILE A 108 12.57 6.66 -20.50
C ILE A 108 11.07 6.99 -20.39
N ARG A 109 10.46 7.39 -21.52
CA ARG A 109 9.08 7.91 -21.60
C ARG A 109 8.00 7.04 -20.94
N ALA A 110 8.27 5.74 -20.77
CA ALA A 110 7.38 4.77 -20.13
C ALA A 110 7.23 4.94 -18.61
N PHE A 111 8.18 5.57 -17.89
CA PHE A 111 8.15 5.67 -16.42
C PHE A 111 7.43 6.90 -15.87
N ARG A 112 6.65 7.59 -16.70
CA ARG A 112 5.92 8.80 -16.29
C ARG A 112 4.66 8.48 -15.49
N GLU A 113 4.04 7.34 -15.71
CA GLU A 113 2.80 7.00 -15.00
C GLU A 113 3.06 6.71 -13.52
N PRO A 114 2.29 7.30 -12.60
CA PRO A 114 2.37 7.01 -11.16
C PRO A 114 2.24 5.51 -10.87
N LEU A 115 1.43 4.81 -11.67
CA LEU A 115 1.17 3.39 -11.52
C LEU A 115 2.41 2.52 -11.74
N ILE A 116 3.26 2.88 -12.72
CA ILE A 116 4.49 2.15 -13.03
C ILE A 116 5.53 2.34 -11.92
N LYS A 117 5.59 3.54 -11.33
CA LYS A 117 6.48 3.82 -10.18
C LYS A 117 6.13 2.93 -9.00
N VAL A 118 4.84 2.84 -8.65
CA VAL A 118 4.36 1.94 -7.59
C VAL A 118 4.69 0.49 -7.92
N ALA A 119 4.38 0.03 -9.13
CA ALA A 119 4.65 -1.34 -9.56
C ALA A 119 6.15 -1.70 -9.48
N THR A 120 7.04 -0.81 -9.91
CA THR A 120 8.49 -1.03 -9.79
C THR A 120 8.96 -1.07 -8.35
N GLY A 121 8.43 -0.20 -7.48
CA GLY A 121 8.69 -0.25 -6.05
C GLY A 121 8.23 -1.58 -5.44
N SER A 122 7.06 -2.09 -5.84
CA SER A 122 6.55 -3.38 -5.38
C SER A 122 7.47 -4.54 -5.75
N ILE A 123 8.10 -4.53 -6.93
CA ILE A 123 9.07 -5.56 -7.33
C ILE A 123 10.30 -5.52 -6.41
N PHE A 124 10.83 -4.34 -6.10
CA PHE A 124 11.94 -4.20 -5.15
C PHE A 124 11.57 -4.70 -3.74
N ILE A 125 10.34 -4.43 -3.29
CA ILE A 125 9.84 -4.93 -2.00
C ILE A 125 9.81 -6.46 -2.01
N VAL A 126 9.25 -7.09 -3.05
CA VAL A 126 9.20 -8.55 -3.16
C VAL A 126 10.62 -9.15 -3.12
N LEU A 127 11.56 -8.56 -3.86
CA LEU A 127 12.96 -9.00 -3.84
C LEU A 127 13.57 -8.88 -2.43
N ALA A 128 13.33 -7.77 -1.72
CA ALA A 128 13.81 -7.59 -0.35
C ALA A 128 13.24 -8.65 0.61
N PHE A 129 11.95 -9.00 0.48
CA PHE A 129 11.33 -10.07 1.26
C PHE A 129 11.92 -11.45 0.94
N VAL A 130 12.26 -11.72 -0.32
CA VAL A 130 12.96 -12.97 -0.69
C VAL A 130 14.33 -13.06 0.00
N PHE A 131 15.10 -11.97 0.03
CA PHE A 131 16.38 -11.94 0.76
C PHE A 131 16.19 -12.16 2.27
N SER A 132 15.20 -11.50 2.89
CA SER A 132 14.90 -11.69 4.32
C SER A 132 14.48 -13.13 4.64
N ALA A 133 13.71 -13.77 3.74
CA ALA A 133 13.33 -15.18 3.89
C ALA A 133 14.55 -16.12 3.80
N ILE A 134 15.48 -15.88 2.86
CA ILE A 134 16.71 -16.65 2.74
C ILE A 134 17.57 -16.51 4.02
N LEU A 135 17.63 -15.31 4.60
CA LEU A 135 18.33 -15.08 5.87
C LEU A 135 17.68 -15.83 7.04
N GLU A 136 16.34 -15.83 7.12
CA GLU A 136 15.62 -16.58 8.18
C GLU A 136 15.95 -18.07 8.14
N ILE A 137 15.99 -18.67 6.94
CA ILE A 137 16.34 -20.09 6.75
C ILE A 137 17.78 -20.39 7.22
N LYS A 138 18.68 -19.40 7.22
CA LYS A 138 20.06 -19.57 7.71
C LYS A 138 20.18 -19.36 9.22
N LEU A 139 19.18 -18.72 9.85
CA LEU A 139 19.11 -18.42 11.28
C LEU A 139 18.33 -19.49 12.08
N GLU A 140 17.57 -20.31 11.38
CA GLU A 140 16.96 -21.56 11.87
C GLU A 140 17.93 -22.74 11.69
#